data_AF-T0T4D5-F1
#
_entry.id   AF-T0T4D5-F1
#
_cell.length_a   1.000
_cell.length_b   1.000
_cell.length_c   1.000
_cell.angle_alpha   90.00
_cell.angle_beta   90.00
_cell.angle_gamma   90.00
#
_symmetry.space_group_name_H-M   'P 1'
#
loop_
_entity.id
_entity.type
_entity.pdbx_description
1 polymer ?
#
loop_
_entity_poly.entity_id
_entity_poly.type
_entity_poly.pdbx_seq_one_letter_code
_entity_poly.pdbx_strand_id
1 'polypeptide(L)'
;MTLNVANKASSQAFYKDIFGGNLPLNLKFKEGNGSDLTIDPLKTWDLEILEFKVPKEYDLRALADYLESKEQSIYLDKKESVLVLSDPSQVEIWFIK
;
A
#
# COMPACT_ATOMS: atom_id res chain seq x y z
N MET A 1 4.80 13.05 3.69
CA MET A 1 3.49 12.87 4.38
C MET A 1 3.72 12.12 5.68
N THR A 2 2.84 12.29 6.68
CA THR A 2 2.88 11.50 7.92
C THR A 2 1.65 10.62 8.01
N LEU A 3 1.83 9.31 8.18
CA LEU A 3 0.77 8.35 8.46
C LEU A 3 0.74 8.04 9.95
N ASN A 4 -0.44 8.16 10.55
CA ASN A 4 -0.66 7.64 11.89
C ASN A 4 -0.95 6.15 11.76
N VAL A 5 -0.21 5.32 12.49
CA VAL A 5 -0.30 3.86 12.37
C VAL A 5 -0.34 3.23 13.75
N ALA A 6 -1.00 2.08 13.87
CA ALA A 6 -1.10 1.36 15.14
C ALA A 6 0.27 0.80 15.59
N ASN A 7 1.12 0.39 14.65
CA ASN A 7 2.47 -0.07 14.93
C ASN A 7 3.45 0.49 13.90
N LYS A 8 4.32 1.40 14.35
CA LYS A 8 5.28 2.07 13.48
C LYS A 8 6.30 1.08 12.90
N ALA A 9 6.79 0.14 13.71
CA ALA A 9 7.81 -0.80 13.27
C ALA A 9 7.27 -1.73 12.16
N SER A 10 6.05 -2.23 12.30
CA SER A 10 5.39 -3.08 11.30
C SER A 10 5.13 -2.33 9.99
N SER A 11 4.60 -1.11 10.06
CA SER A 11 4.39 -0.29 8.84
C SER A 11 5.72 0.03 8.17
N GLN A 12 6.74 0.44 8.93
CA GLN A 12 8.07 0.68 8.36
C GLN A 12 8.68 -0.57 7.71
N ALA A 13 8.52 -1.73 8.36
CA ALA A 13 8.99 -3.00 7.82
C ALA A 13 8.27 -3.36 6.51
N PHE A 14 6.95 -3.21 6.46
CA PHE A 14 6.14 -3.47 5.25
C PHE A 14 6.62 -2.63 4.06
N TYR A 15 6.66 -1.30 4.21
CA TYR A 15 7.05 -0.41 3.11
C TYR A 15 8.52 -0.59 2.72
N LYS A 16 9.39 -0.94 3.68
CA LYS A 16 10.80 -1.25 3.39
C LYS A 16 10.96 -2.57 2.66
N ASP A 17 10.23 -3.62 3.07
CA ASP A 17 10.34 -4.94 2.47
C ASP A 17 9.85 -4.93 1.02
N ILE A 18 8.71 -4.29 0.76
CA ILE A 18 8.09 -4.27 -0.56
C ILE A 18 8.82 -3.33 -1.51
N PHE A 19 9.08 -2.08 -1.09
CA PHE A 19 9.59 -1.05 -1.99
C PHE A 19 11.09 -0.81 -1.88
N GLY A 20 11.78 -1.41 -0.90
CA GLY A 20 13.22 -1.19 -0.69
C GLY A 20 13.58 0.27 -0.39
N GLY A 21 12.60 1.09 0.03
CA GLY A 21 12.77 2.54 0.19
C GLY A 21 12.63 3.36 -1.10
N ASN A 22 12.26 2.73 -2.23
CA ASN A 22 12.12 3.38 -3.54
C ASN A 22 10.69 3.87 -3.84
N LEU A 23 9.77 3.81 -2.87
CA LEU A 23 8.45 4.41 -3.06
C LEU A 23 8.64 5.92 -3.30
N PRO A 24 8.07 6.52 -4.37
CA PRO A 24 8.29 7.92 -4.73
C PRO A 24 7.49 8.88 -3.81
N LEU A 25 7.40 8.54 -2.54
CA LEU A 25 6.70 9.27 -1.50
C LEU A 25 7.47 9.16 -0.19
N ASN A 26 7.88 10.30 0.37
CA ASN A 26 8.49 10.33 1.68
C ASN A 26 7.42 10.15 2.78
N LEU A 27 7.22 8.90 3.19
CA LEU A 27 6.32 8.52 4.27
C LEU A 27 7.04 8.55 5.62
N LYS A 28 6.49 9.32 6.56
CA LYS A 28 6.86 9.28 7.97
C LYS A 28 5.76 8.55 8.73
N PHE A 29 6.13 7.66 9.63
CA PHE A 29 5.18 6.92 10.46
C PHE A 29 5.18 7.46 11.87
N LYS A 30 4.00 7.84 12.35
CA LYS A 30 3.77 8.23 13.74
C LYS A 30 2.93 7.14 14.39
N GLU A 31 3.50 6.47 15.38
CA GLU A 31 2.73 5.52 16.17
C GLU A 31 1.67 6.26 16.99
N GLY A 32 0.46 5.73 16.99
CA GLY A 32 -0.66 6.26 17.75
C GLY A 32 -1.43 5.14 18.43
N ASN A 33 -2.19 5.50 19.47
CA ASN A 33 -3.12 4.59 20.13
C ASN A 33 -4.54 5.03 19.80
N GLY A 34 -5.25 4.22 19.05
CA GLY A 34 -6.65 4.44 18.67
C GLY A 34 -7.20 3.19 18.00
N SER A 35 -8.42 2.78 18.36
CA SER A 35 -9.13 1.65 17.75
C SER A 35 -9.30 1.80 16.23
N ASP A 36 -9.21 3.02 15.74
CA ASP A 36 -9.57 3.40 14.38
C ASP A 36 -8.39 3.28 13.41
N LEU A 37 -7.15 3.05 13.90
CA LEU A 37 -5.94 2.99 13.07
C LEU A 37 -5.80 1.70 12.22
N THR A 38 -6.70 0.76 12.43
CA THR A 38 -6.82 -0.52 11.69
C THR A 38 -8.28 -0.84 11.36
N ILE A 39 -9.17 0.15 11.46
CA ILE A 39 -10.60 -0.08 11.19
C ILE A 39 -10.82 -0.18 9.69
N ASP A 40 -11.90 -0.85 9.31
CA ASP A 40 -12.38 -0.88 7.93
C ASP A 40 -12.51 0.56 7.39
N PRO A 41 -11.83 0.91 6.28
CA PRO A 41 -11.84 2.26 5.74
C PRO A 41 -13.24 2.81 5.47
N LEU A 42 -14.24 1.96 5.21
CA LEU A 42 -15.62 2.37 4.98
C LEU A 42 -16.36 2.83 6.25
N LYS A 43 -15.76 2.67 7.44
CA LYS A 43 -16.39 3.00 8.74
C LYS A 43 -15.95 4.34 9.31
N THR A 44 -14.91 4.96 8.75
CA THR A 44 -14.32 6.21 9.25
C THR A 44 -13.94 7.10 8.08
N TRP A 45 -13.87 8.41 8.32
CA TRP A 45 -13.31 9.35 7.35
C TRP A 45 -11.82 9.50 7.65
N ASP A 46 -10.99 8.70 6.98
CA ASP A 46 -9.53 8.73 7.05
C ASP A 46 -8.93 8.51 5.65
N LEU A 47 -7.60 8.46 5.56
CA LEU A 47 -6.91 8.11 4.32
C LEU A 47 -7.24 6.67 3.91
N GLU A 48 -7.80 6.51 2.71
CA GLU A 48 -8.21 5.20 2.18
C GLU A 48 -7.26 4.68 1.09
N ILE A 49 -6.74 5.56 0.23
CA ILE A 49 -6.00 5.17 -0.99
C ILE A 49 -4.73 5.99 -1.20
N LEU A 50 -3.63 5.32 -1.51
CA LEU A 50 -2.41 5.87 -2.11
C LEU A 50 -2.32 5.47 -3.58
N GLU A 51 -2.59 6.41 -4.48
CA GLU A 51 -2.58 6.16 -5.92
C GLU A 51 -1.25 6.57 -6.58
N PHE A 52 -0.67 5.64 -7.35
CA PHE A 52 0.53 5.83 -8.16
C PHE A 52 0.22 5.58 -9.63
N LYS A 53 0.41 6.60 -10.47
CA LYS A 53 0.36 6.43 -11.93
C LYS A 53 1.66 5.81 -12.44
N VAL A 54 1.54 4.75 -13.22
CA VAL A 54 2.66 4.08 -13.91
C VAL A 54 2.51 4.24 -15.42
N PRO A 55 3.60 4.18 -16.20
CA PRO A 55 3.51 4.19 -17.65
C PRO A 55 2.66 3.02 -18.19
N LYS A 56 2.07 3.19 -19.37
CA LYS A 56 1.19 2.16 -19.98
C LYS A 56 1.91 0.85 -20.27
N GLU A 57 3.20 0.95 -20.58
CA GLU A 57 4.12 -0.15 -20.85
C GLU A 57 4.66 -0.82 -19.57
N TYR A 58 4.34 -0.29 -18.38
CA TYR A 58 4.77 -0.89 -17.12
C TYR A 58 4.16 -2.28 -16.94
N ASP A 59 5.00 -3.24 -16.55
CA ASP A 59 4.59 -4.63 -16.38
C ASP A 59 3.97 -4.84 -14.99
N LEU A 60 2.64 -4.67 -14.91
CA LEU A 60 1.90 -4.91 -13.67
C LEU A 60 1.81 -6.40 -13.31
N ARG A 61 1.98 -7.32 -14.27
CA ARG A 61 2.04 -8.76 -13.98
C ARG A 61 3.33 -9.09 -13.23
N ALA A 62 4.46 -8.58 -13.69
CA ALA A 62 5.73 -8.77 -13.01
C ALA A 62 5.72 -8.17 -11.59
N LEU A 63 5.05 -7.02 -11.40
CA LEU A 63 4.85 -6.45 -10.06
C LEU A 63 3.96 -7.34 -9.19
N ALA A 64 2.88 -7.90 -9.74
CA ALA A 64 2.02 -8.84 -9.02
C ALA A 64 2.80 -10.07 -8.56
N ASP A 65 3.53 -10.73 -9.46
CA ASP A 65 4.32 -11.92 -9.16
C ASP A 65 5.36 -11.64 -8.04
N TYR A 66 6.00 -10.46 -8.08
CA TYR A 66 6.92 -10.01 -7.04
C TYR A 66 6.21 -9.84 -5.68
N LEU A 67 5.04 -9.21 -5.65
CA LEU A 67 4.28 -9.00 -4.42
C LEU A 67 3.73 -10.32 -3.85
N GLU A 68 3.24 -11.22 -4.69
CA GLU A 68 2.81 -12.55 -4.30
C GLU A 68 3.97 -13.38 -3.75
N SER A 69 5.18 -13.25 -4.31
CA SER A 69 6.39 -13.89 -3.77
C SER A 69 6.78 -13.41 -2.37
N LYS A 70 6.24 -12.24 -1.96
CA LYS A 70 6.36 -11.66 -0.61
C LYS A 70 5.12 -11.93 0.25
N GLU A 71 4.32 -12.92 -0.14
CA GLU A 71 3.10 -13.34 0.57
C GLU A 71 2.04 -12.24 0.69
N GLN A 72 2.06 -11.25 -0.20
CA GLN A 72 1.05 -10.19 -0.23
C GLN A 72 -0.20 -10.65 -0.96
N SER A 73 -1.36 -10.31 -0.41
CA SER A 73 -2.63 -10.42 -1.12
C SER A 73 -2.75 -9.26 -2.10
N ILE A 74 -2.97 -9.57 -3.38
CA ILE A 74 -3.08 -8.58 -4.44
C ILE A 74 -4.38 -8.73 -5.22
N TYR A 75 -4.84 -7.62 -5.78
CA TYR A 75 -5.80 -7.59 -6.85
C TYR A 75 -5.10 -7.09 -8.12
N LEU A 76 -5.19 -7.85 -9.20
CA LEU A 76 -4.81 -7.42 -10.55
C LEU A 76 -6.02 -7.57 -11.45
N ASP A 77 -6.46 -6.48 -12.08
CA ASP A 77 -7.60 -6.53 -12.98
C ASP A 77 -7.26 -7.30 -14.27
N LYS A 78 -8.28 -7.82 -14.96
CA LYS A 78 -8.09 -8.66 -16.17
C LYS A 78 -7.36 -7.94 -17.30
N LYS A 79 -7.41 -6.60 -17.35
CA LYS A 79 -6.73 -5.80 -18.37
C LYS A 79 -5.30 -5.44 -17.99
N GLU A 80 -4.84 -5.82 -16.80
CA GLU A 80 -3.54 -5.46 -16.24
C GLU A 80 -3.29 -3.95 -16.32
N SER A 81 -4.31 -3.19 -15.92
CA SER A 81 -4.39 -1.73 -15.90
C SER A 81 -4.41 -1.16 -14.49
N VAL A 82 -4.85 -1.95 -13.52
CA VAL A 82 -4.91 -1.61 -12.10
C VAL A 82 -4.39 -2.79 -11.28
N LEU A 83 -3.43 -2.51 -10.41
CA LEU A 83 -2.96 -3.41 -9.35
C LEU A 83 -3.19 -2.75 -7.99
N VAL A 84 -3.74 -3.51 -7.04
CA VAL A 84 -4.02 -3.04 -5.68
C VAL A 84 -3.47 -4.03 -4.66
N LEU A 85 -2.91 -3.51 -3.56
CA LEU A 85 -2.61 -4.22 -2.32
C LEU A 85 -2.97 -3.32 -1.13
N SER A 86 -3.12 -3.88 0.07
CA SER A 86 -3.37 -3.11 1.29
C SER A 86 -2.15 -3.10 2.20
N ASP A 87 -1.91 -1.98 2.86
CA ASP A 87 -0.91 -1.86 3.91
C ASP A 87 -1.45 -2.36 5.28
N PRO A 88 -0.61 -2.42 6.34
CA PRO A 88 -1.05 -2.90 7.66
C PRO A 88 -2.15 -2.05 8.33
N SER A 89 -2.41 -0.85 7.82
CA SER A 89 -3.47 0.05 8.27
C SER A 89 -4.70 -0.01 7.37
N GLN A 90 -4.78 -1.00 6.46
CA GLN A 90 -5.86 -1.16 5.48
C GLN A 90 -5.93 -0.05 4.42
N VAL A 91 -4.89 0.79 4.32
CA VAL A 91 -4.79 1.78 3.24
C VAL A 91 -4.45 1.02 1.96
N GLU A 92 -5.26 1.20 0.92
CA GLU A 92 -5.02 0.58 -0.37
C GLU A 92 -3.92 1.35 -1.12
N ILE A 93 -3.02 0.61 -1.76
CA ILE A 93 -1.93 1.13 -2.59
C ILE A 93 -2.26 0.73 -4.03
N TRP A 94 -2.55 1.72 -4.87
CA TRP A 94 -3.00 1.51 -6.24
C TRP A 94 -1.90 1.85 -7.23
N PHE A 95 -1.62 0.95 -8.17
CA PHE A 95 -0.80 1.21 -9.35
C PHE A 95 -1.69 1.22 -10.58
N ILE A 96 -1.78 2.35 -11.28
CA ILE A 96 -2.72 2.57 -12.38
C ILE A 96 -1.99 3.06 -13.64
N LYS A 97 -2.29 2.44 -14.79
CA LYS A 97 -1.81 2.85 -16.12
C LYS A 97 -2.55 4.06 -16.73
#